data_AF-A0A3B9P4P9-F1
#
_entry.id   AF-A0A3B9P4P9-F1
#
_cell.length_a   1.000
_cell.length_b   1.000
_cell.length_c   1.000
_cell.angle_alpha   90.00
_cell.angle_beta   90.00
_cell.angle_gamma   90.00
#
_symmetry.space_group_name_H-M   'P 1'
#
loop_
_entity.id
_entity.type
_entity.pdbx_description
1 polymer ?
#
loop_
_entity_poly.entity_id
_entity_poly.type
_entity_poly.pdbx_seq_one_letter_code
_entity_poly.pdbx_strand_id
1 'polypeptide(L)' 'MKIAILGSRGIPNRYGGFEEMAAQVAPLWVKAGHEVVVYTTSDHP' A
#
# COMPACT_ATOMS: atom_id res chain seq x y z
N MET A 1 8.16 -13.10 -2.58
CA MET A 1 8.18 -12.35 -3.85
C MET A 1 8.37 -10.86 -3.53
N LYS A 2 8.80 -10.05 -4.51
CA LYS A 2 8.85 -8.58 -4.37
C LYS A 2 7.58 -7.99 -5.00
N ILE A 3 6.82 -7.20 -4.23
CA ILE A 3 5.55 -6.60 -4.63
C ILE A 3 5.66 -5.09 -4.46
N ALA A 4 5.40 -4.33 -5.53
CA ALA A 4 5.36 -2.88 -5.50
C ALA A 4 3.92 -2.38 -5.66
N ILE A 5 3.45 -1.58 -4.70
CA ILE A 5 2.15 -0.89 -4.78
C ILE A 5 2.41 0.53 -5.26
N LEU A 6 1.84 0.87 -6.41
CA LEU A 6 1.93 2.18 -7.05
C LEU A 6 0.56 2.85 -7.09
N GLY A 7 0.52 4.17 -7.01
CA GLY A 7 -0.73 4.94 -7.10
C GLY A 7 -1.55 5.01 -5.80
N SER A 8 -0.94 4.71 -4.65
CA SER A 8 -1.53 4.92 -3.32
C SER A 8 -0.99 6.22 -2.70
N ARG A 9 -1.83 6.94 -1.94
CA ARG A 9 -1.38 8.06 -1.06
C ARG A 9 -0.71 7.59 0.23
N GLY A 10 -0.41 6.30 0.31
CA GLY A 10 0.26 5.66 1.43
C GLY A 10 -0.71 4.87 2.31
N ILE A 11 -0.13 4.26 3.34
CA ILE A 11 -0.83 3.53 4.38
C ILE A 11 -0.46 4.23 5.71
N PRO A 12 -1.42 4.62 6.57
CA PRO A 12 -2.83 4.24 6.56
C PRO A 12 -3.70 4.99 5.52
N ASN A 13 -4.73 4.31 5.01
CA ASN A 13 -5.72 4.86 4.08
C ASN A 13 -6.50 6.05 4.68
N ARG A 14 -6.75 7.09 3.87
CA ARG A 14 -7.54 8.28 4.24
C ARG A 14 -8.71 8.60 3.31
N TYR A 15 -8.83 7.95 2.14
CA TYR A 15 -9.79 8.33 1.10
C TYR A 15 -10.67 7.17 0.60
N GLY A 16 -10.33 5.91 0.91
CA GLY A 16 -11.08 4.74 0.47
C GLY A 16 -10.63 4.20 -0.89
N GLY A 17 -11.48 3.41 -1.54
CA GLY A 17 -11.21 2.87 -2.88
C GLY A 17 -10.01 1.93 -2.92
N PHE A 18 -9.09 2.14 -3.87
CA PHE A 18 -7.87 1.33 -4.02
C PHE A 18 -6.99 1.37 -2.77
N GLU A 19 -6.97 2.50 -2.04
CA GLU A 19 -6.18 2.64 -0.82
C GLU A 19 -6.68 1.76 0.32
N GLU A 20 -7.99 1.51 0.38
CA GLU A 20 -8.56 0.58 1.36
C GLU A 20 -8.10 -0.84 1.06
N MET A 21 -8.12 -1.25 -0.21
CA MET A 21 -7.60 -2.55 -0.61
C MET A 21 -6.10 -2.68 -0.27
N ALA A 22 -5.29 -1.67 -0.59
CA ALA A 22 -3.87 -1.68 -0.27
C ALA A 22 -3.62 -1.75 1.26
N ALA A 23 -4.38 -1.00 2.05
CA ALA A 23 -4.26 -0.99 3.52
C ALA A 23 -4.62 -2.34 4.16
N GLN A 24 -5.60 -3.06 3.61
CA GLN A 24 -6.01 -4.37 4.12
C GLN A 24 -5.09 -5.50 3.64
N VAL A 25 -4.65 -5.47 2.37
CA VAL A 25 -3.97 -6.60 1.73
C VAL A 25 -2.45 -6.55 1.89
N ALA A 26 -1.84 -5.35 1.88
CA ALA A 26 -0.38 -5.23 2.01
C ALA A 26 0.18 -5.89 3.30
N PRO A 27 -0.45 -5.73 4.49
CA PRO A 27 0.00 -6.43 5.70
C PRO A 27 -0.12 -7.96 5.60
N LEU A 28 -1.10 -8.47 4.86
CA LEU A 28 -1.28 -9.91 4.65
C LEU A 28 -0.18 -10.48 3.76
N TRP A 29 0.22 -9.77 2.71
CA TRP A 29 1.36 -10.17 1.88
C TRP A 29 2.68 -10.15 2.64
N VAL A 30 2.90 -9.15 3.52
CA VAL A 30 4.07 -9.14 4.41
C VAL A 30 4.05 -10.36 5.34
N LYS A 31 2.90 -10.67 5.97
CA LYS A 31 2.73 -11.88 6.80
C LYS A 31 2.96 -13.18 6.03
N ALA A 32 2.64 -13.21 4.74
CA ALA A 32 2.91 -14.33 3.84
C ALA A 32 4.40 -14.43 3.41
N GLY A 33 5.28 -13.58 3.94
CA GLY A 33 6.72 -13.60 3.65
C GLY A 33 7.11 -12.89 2.35
N HIS A 34 6.30 -11.95 1.87
CA HIS A 34 6.62 -11.15 0.69
C HIS A 34 7.26 -9.81 1.10
N GLU A 35 8.21 -9.33 0.29
CA GLU A 35 8.76 -7.99 0.40
C GLU A 35 7.81 -7.03 -0.31
N VAL A 36 7.16 -6.14 0.45
CA VAL A 36 6.17 -5.20 -0.07
C VAL A 36 6.70 -3.78 0.07
N VAL A 37 6.71 -3.03 -1.04
CA VAL A 37 7.09 -1.62 -1.08
C VAL A 37 5.90 -0.80 -1.57
N VAL A 38 5.52 0.21 -0.80
CA VAL A 38 4.45 1.15 -1.18
C VAL A 38 5.09 2.46 -1.59
N TYR A 39 4.92 2.83 -2.85
CA TYR A 39 5.34 4.14 -3.34
C TYR A 39 4.21 5.13 -3.18
N THR A 40 4.51 6.26 -2.56
CA THR A 40 3.58 7.37 -2.42
C THR A 40 4.26 8.70 -2.67
N THR A 41 3.49 9.71 -3.06
CA THR A 41 3.99 11.08 -3.19
C THR A 41 4.14 11.70 -1.81
N SER A 42 5.27 12.34 -1.56
CA SER A 42 5.53 13.07 -0.32
C SER A 42 4.56 14.25 -0.13
N ASP A 43 4.08 14.82 -1.23
CA ASP A 43 3.48 16.16 -1.27
C ASP A 43 2.10 16.12 -1.95
N HIS A 44 1.16 15.32 -1.44
CA HIS A 44 -0.21 15.33 -1.95
C HIS A 44 -0.93 16.61 -1.45
N PRO A 45 -1.48 17.48 -2.34
CA PRO A 45 -2.24 18.67 -1.93
C PRO A 45 -3.54 18.33 -1.20
#